data_AF-F6SMX2-F1
#
_entry.id   AF-F6SMX2-F1
#
_cell.length_a   1.000
_cell.length_b   1.000
_cell.length_c   1.000
_cell.angle_alpha   90.00
_cell.angle_beta   90.00
_cell.angle_gamma   90.00
#
_symmetry.space_group_name_H-M   'P 1'
#
loop_
_entity.id
_entity.type
_entity.pdbx_description
1 polymer ?
#
loop_
_entity_poly.entity_id
_entity_poly.type
_entity_poly.pdbx_seq_one_letter_code
_entity_poly.pdbx_strand_id
1 'polypeptide(L)'
;AFETSFNPCLKLRTPEQASEISLDLVYSNVAVLPGATDKSNQSLLIIFADEIVWQKCNVGSIALTRYLLYLTSRVHGVCLLIDERGAYDTSASAILEALHIYQNNSPECIKKVLILSDASSLLQPIVKNLFNVECEIVSSDSDLEEFIDSKNLLVQLGGELQFSQAEWIQNRLVVDSFLHFCENVRHNFARHGLSMTSQSLPDSAT
;
A
#
# COMPACT_ATOMS: atom_id res chain seq x y z
N ALA A 1 -5.67 -21.70 -18.64
CA ALA A 1 -6.32 -22.25 -17.44
C ALA A 1 -5.29 -22.24 -16.31
N PHE A 2 -5.31 -21.19 -15.49
CA PHE A 2 -4.55 -21.14 -14.25
C PHE A 2 -5.55 -21.28 -13.10
N GLU A 3 -5.93 -22.52 -12.81
CA GLU A 3 -6.58 -22.85 -11.53
C GLU A 3 -5.47 -23.10 -10.51
N THR A 4 -4.83 -22.03 -10.04
CA THR A 4 -4.43 -22.02 -8.64
C THR A 4 -5.65 -21.56 -7.86
N SER A 5 -5.94 -22.21 -6.74
CA SER A 5 -7.08 -21.89 -5.88
C SER A 5 -6.88 -20.51 -5.26
N PHE A 6 -7.10 -19.47 -6.05
CA PHE A 6 -7.11 -18.09 -5.61
C PHE A 6 -8.26 -17.93 -4.62
N ASN A 7 -7.93 -17.69 -3.35
CA ASN A 7 -8.92 -17.38 -2.33
C ASN A 7 -9.02 -15.86 -2.18
N PRO A 8 -9.98 -15.20 -2.84
CA PRO A 8 -10.16 -13.76 -2.73
C PRO A 8 -10.38 -13.30 -1.29
N CYS A 9 -11.09 -14.12 -0.51
CA CYS A 9 -11.49 -13.82 0.87
C CYS A 9 -10.38 -14.08 1.90
N LEU A 10 -9.13 -14.33 1.44
CA LEU A 10 -7.99 -14.56 2.31
C LEU A 10 -7.81 -13.37 3.27
N LYS A 11 -7.95 -13.62 4.57
CA LYS A 11 -7.69 -12.63 5.60
C LYS A 11 -6.20 -12.61 5.95
N LEU A 12 -5.58 -11.45 5.78
CA LEU A 12 -4.17 -11.23 6.05
C LEU A 12 -4.01 -10.27 7.23
N ARG A 13 -3.03 -10.54 8.09
CA ARG A 13 -2.60 -9.59 9.11
C ARG A 13 -1.89 -8.42 8.43
N THR A 14 -2.32 -7.20 8.72
CA THR A 14 -1.59 -5.98 8.34
C THR A 14 -0.23 -5.96 9.03
N PRO A 15 0.88 -5.89 8.29
CA PRO A 15 2.21 -5.77 8.88
C PRO A 15 2.32 -4.45 9.65
N GLU A 16 2.93 -4.47 10.84
CA GLU A 16 3.09 -3.27 11.66
C GLU A 16 4.43 -2.59 11.40
N GLN A 17 5.42 -3.37 10.97
CA GLN A 17 6.80 -2.93 10.71
C GLN A 17 7.29 -3.33 9.31
N ALA A 18 8.16 -2.51 8.72
CA ALA A 18 8.79 -2.82 7.43
C ALA A 18 9.55 -4.16 7.43
N SER A 19 10.11 -4.56 8.57
CA SER A 19 10.85 -5.81 8.76
C SER A 19 9.99 -7.07 8.59
N GLU A 20 8.67 -6.95 8.64
CA GLU A 20 7.73 -8.05 8.38
C GLU A 20 7.49 -8.31 6.88
N ILE A 21 7.99 -7.42 6.01
CA ILE A 21 7.92 -7.52 4.54
C ILE A 21 9.28 -8.03 4.02
N SER A 22 9.26 -8.75 2.89
CA SER A 22 10.51 -9.11 2.18
C SER A 22 11.29 -7.86 1.79
N LEU A 23 12.59 -7.84 2.11
CA LEU A 23 13.48 -6.74 1.74
C LEU A 23 13.52 -6.54 0.22
N ASP A 24 13.59 -7.62 -0.56
CA ASP A 24 13.60 -7.55 -2.02
C ASP A 24 12.37 -6.81 -2.53
N LEU A 25 11.20 -7.09 -1.95
CA LEU A 25 9.95 -6.42 -2.31
C LEU A 25 9.95 -4.95 -1.87
N VAL A 26 10.42 -4.65 -0.66
CA VAL A 26 10.47 -3.28 -0.14
C VAL A 26 11.40 -2.39 -0.99
N TYR A 27 12.51 -2.92 -1.49
CA TYR A 27 13.47 -2.19 -2.35
C TYR A 27 13.18 -2.32 -3.86
N SER A 28 12.16 -3.09 -4.26
CA SER A 28 11.87 -3.38 -5.68
C SER A 28 11.30 -2.20 -6.47
N ASN A 29 10.77 -1.16 -5.81
CA ASN A 29 9.93 -0.12 -6.40
C ASN A 29 8.62 -0.64 -7.05
N VAL A 30 8.22 -1.90 -6.84
CA VAL A 30 6.99 -2.43 -7.45
C VAL A 30 5.74 -1.69 -6.98
N ALA A 31 5.77 -1.19 -5.75
CA ALA A 31 4.75 -0.31 -5.20
C ALA A 31 5.40 0.74 -4.28
N VAL A 32 4.92 1.98 -4.39
CA VAL A 32 5.47 3.13 -3.65
C VAL A 32 4.35 4.03 -3.14
N LEU A 33 4.57 4.63 -1.97
CA LEU A 33 3.70 5.64 -1.37
C LEU A 33 4.57 6.88 -1.06
N PRO A 34 4.80 7.76 -2.04
CA PRO A 34 5.79 8.82 -1.95
C PRO A 34 5.44 9.95 -0.95
N GLY A 35 4.26 9.90 -0.32
CA GLY A 35 3.76 10.97 0.55
C GLY A 35 3.10 12.12 -0.22
N ALA A 36 2.89 11.96 -1.52
CA ALA A 36 2.15 12.89 -2.38
C ALA A 36 0.65 12.60 -2.38
N THR A 37 -0.14 13.51 -2.95
CA THR A 37 -1.59 13.37 -3.07
C THR A 37 -2.10 13.67 -4.48
N ASP A 38 -3.26 13.12 -4.82
CA ASP A 38 -4.04 13.59 -5.96
C ASP A 38 -4.68 14.97 -5.67
N LYS A 39 -5.36 15.55 -6.67
CA LYS A 39 -6.10 16.82 -6.53
C LYS A 39 -7.30 16.73 -5.59
N SER A 40 -7.71 15.52 -5.21
CA SER A 40 -8.78 15.25 -4.22
C SER A 40 -8.22 15.00 -2.81
N ASN A 41 -6.93 15.30 -2.57
CA ASN A 41 -6.22 15.10 -1.30
C ASN A 41 -6.19 13.64 -0.81
N GLN A 42 -6.31 12.67 -1.71
CA GLN A 42 -6.08 11.25 -1.40
C GLN A 42 -4.60 10.95 -1.54
N SER A 43 -4.05 10.10 -0.65
CA SER A 43 -2.65 9.69 -0.73
C SER A 43 -2.39 8.94 -2.03
N LEU A 44 -1.32 9.28 -2.74
CA LEU A 44 -1.01 8.66 -4.03
C LEU A 44 -0.27 7.35 -3.82
N LEU A 45 -0.92 6.22 -4.10
CA LEU A 45 -0.30 4.89 -4.10
C LEU A 45 -0.02 4.50 -5.54
N ILE A 46 1.23 4.17 -5.87
CA ILE A 46 1.65 3.85 -7.24
C ILE A 46 2.11 2.40 -7.30
N ILE A 47 1.64 1.64 -8.30
CA ILE A 47 2.11 0.29 -8.62
C ILE A 47 2.72 0.31 -10.02
N PHE A 48 3.95 -0.20 -10.15
CA PHE A 48 4.63 -0.36 -11.44
C PHE A 48 4.49 -1.81 -11.91
N ALA A 49 3.91 -2.02 -13.09
CA ALA A 49 3.67 -3.34 -13.65
C ALA A 49 4.78 -3.83 -14.60
N ASP A 50 5.85 -3.04 -14.79
CA ASP A 50 7.00 -3.35 -15.66
C ASP A 50 7.65 -4.69 -15.30
N GLU A 51 7.74 -5.58 -16.29
CA GLU A 51 8.29 -6.94 -16.18
C GLU A 51 9.63 -7.06 -15.44
N ILE A 52 10.55 -6.11 -15.67
CA ILE A 52 11.92 -6.20 -15.16
C ILE A 52 11.93 -6.23 -13.64
N VAL A 53 11.04 -5.48 -13.00
CA VAL A 53 10.91 -5.43 -11.54
C VAL A 53 10.34 -6.75 -11.00
N TRP A 54 9.31 -7.26 -11.68
CA TRP A 54 8.57 -8.44 -11.26
C TRP A 54 9.37 -9.74 -11.41
N GLN A 55 10.17 -9.87 -12.48
CA GLN A 55 11.05 -11.02 -12.69
C GLN A 55 12.19 -11.08 -11.65
N LYS A 56 12.75 -9.93 -11.27
CA LYS A 56 13.88 -9.87 -10.31
C LYS A 56 13.47 -10.20 -8.89
N CYS A 57 12.26 -9.81 -8.47
CA CYS A 57 11.85 -9.87 -7.07
C CYS A 57 10.90 -11.03 -6.75
N ASN A 58 10.55 -11.87 -7.74
CA ASN A 58 9.60 -12.98 -7.63
C ASN A 58 8.34 -12.60 -6.82
N VAL A 59 7.71 -11.49 -7.21
CA VAL A 59 6.64 -10.85 -6.44
C VAL A 59 5.35 -11.68 -6.52
N GLY A 60 5.04 -12.41 -5.45
CA GLY A 60 3.77 -13.12 -5.31
C GLY A 60 2.62 -12.22 -4.82
N SER A 61 1.38 -12.56 -5.20
CA SER A 61 0.18 -11.76 -4.87
C SER A 61 -0.03 -11.56 -3.36
N ILE A 62 0.24 -12.59 -2.54
CA ILE A 62 0.17 -12.49 -1.06
C ILE A 62 1.23 -11.52 -0.51
N ALA A 63 2.46 -11.59 -1.01
CA ALA A 63 3.55 -10.73 -0.57
C ALA A 63 3.26 -9.27 -0.93
N LEU A 64 2.80 -9.03 -2.18
CA LEU A 64 2.36 -7.71 -2.61
C LEU A 64 1.19 -7.21 -1.77
N THR A 65 0.17 -8.03 -1.50
CA THR A 65 -0.97 -7.61 -0.67
C THR A 65 -0.54 -7.15 0.71
N ARG A 66 0.33 -7.92 1.38
CA ARG A 66 0.87 -7.54 2.70
C ARG A 66 1.64 -6.23 2.62
N TYR A 67 2.39 -6.01 1.55
CA TYR A 67 3.12 -4.78 1.34
C TYR A 67 2.20 -3.57 1.10
N LEU A 68 1.14 -3.73 0.29
CA LEU A 68 0.12 -2.69 0.10
C LEU A 68 -0.59 -2.34 1.42
N LEU A 69 -1.00 -3.35 2.20
CA LEU A 69 -1.59 -3.14 3.54
C LEU A 69 -0.65 -2.38 4.47
N TYR A 70 0.65 -2.68 4.43
CA TYR A 70 1.66 -1.97 5.21
C TYR A 70 1.80 -0.51 4.78
N LEU A 71 1.93 -0.26 3.47
CA LEU A 71 2.03 1.09 2.91
C LEU A 71 0.83 1.94 3.34
N THR A 72 -0.39 1.40 3.22
CA THR A 72 -1.63 2.15 3.46
C THR A 72 -2.15 2.10 4.89
N SER A 73 -1.49 1.37 5.80
CA SER A 73 -1.93 1.22 7.20
C SER A 73 -2.11 2.53 7.98
N ARG A 74 -1.52 3.64 7.50
CA ARG A 74 -1.53 4.95 8.16
C ARG A 74 -2.13 6.06 7.29
N VAL A 75 -2.86 5.70 6.23
CA VAL A 75 -3.56 6.67 5.38
C VAL A 75 -5.07 6.39 5.39
N HIS A 76 -5.87 7.45 5.27
CA HIS A 76 -7.34 7.35 5.32
C HIS A 76 -7.98 6.96 3.98
N GLY A 77 -7.26 7.18 2.88
CA GLY A 77 -7.73 6.88 1.54
C GLY A 77 -6.62 7.08 0.51
N VAL A 78 -6.68 6.30 -0.57
CA VAL A 78 -5.68 6.35 -1.63
C VAL A 78 -6.31 6.55 -3.01
N CYS A 79 -5.62 7.35 -3.83
CA CYS A 79 -5.73 7.29 -5.28
C CYS A 79 -4.69 6.25 -5.75
N LEU A 80 -5.17 5.14 -6.32
CA LEU A 80 -4.31 4.09 -6.85
C LEU A 80 -3.94 4.44 -8.30
N LEU A 81 -2.66 4.69 -8.57
CA LEU A 81 -2.12 4.81 -9.92
C LEU A 81 -1.39 3.51 -10.28
N ILE A 82 -1.81 2.87 -11.36
CA ILE A 82 -1.12 1.69 -11.90
C ILE A 82 -0.43 2.12 -13.18
N ASP A 83 0.89 2.08 -13.19
CA ASP A 83 1.68 2.20 -14.41
C ASP A 83 1.75 0.82 -15.09
N GLU A 84 0.88 0.62 -16.08
CA GLU A 84 0.73 -0.61 -16.84
C GLU A 84 1.62 -0.64 -18.09
N ARG A 85 2.36 0.43 -18.37
CA ARG A 85 3.26 0.46 -19.53
C ARG A 85 4.32 -0.63 -19.37
N GLY A 86 4.42 -1.51 -20.37
CA GLY A 86 5.31 -2.67 -20.30
C GLY A 86 4.85 -3.80 -19.36
N ALA A 87 3.57 -3.85 -18.99
CA ALA A 87 3.00 -4.98 -18.27
C ALA A 87 2.89 -6.24 -19.13
N TYR A 88 2.95 -7.41 -18.48
CA TYR A 88 2.77 -8.72 -19.10
C TYR A 88 1.78 -9.56 -18.28
N ASP A 89 1.27 -10.65 -18.86
CA ASP A 89 0.21 -11.48 -18.25
C ASP A 89 0.51 -11.91 -16.80
N THR A 90 1.78 -12.20 -16.49
CA THR A 90 2.20 -12.63 -15.15
C THR A 90 2.16 -11.51 -14.12
N SER A 91 2.69 -10.31 -14.45
CA SER A 91 2.62 -9.15 -13.54
C SER A 91 1.17 -8.69 -13.38
N ALA A 92 0.41 -8.63 -14.48
CA ALA A 92 -1.00 -8.28 -14.45
C ALA A 92 -1.81 -9.23 -13.55
N SER A 93 -1.64 -10.55 -13.71
CA SER A 93 -2.32 -11.54 -12.86
C SER A 93 -1.99 -11.37 -11.38
N ALA A 94 -0.72 -11.20 -11.04
CA ALA A 94 -0.29 -11.06 -9.66
C ALA A 94 -0.77 -9.74 -9.03
N ILE A 95 -0.81 -8.64 -9.78
CA ILE A 95 -1.42 -7.36 -9.35
C ILE A 95 -2.91 -7.56 -9.09
N LEU A 96 -3.66 -8.14 -10.02
CA LEU A 96 -5.10 -8.32 -9.89
C LEU A 96 -5.47 -9.19 -8.69
N GLU A 97 -4.77 -10.31 -8.51
CA GLU A 97 -4.94 -11.15 -7.33
C GLU A 97 -4.64 -10.38 -6.04
N ALA A 98 -3.52 -9.64 -6.01
CA ALA A 98 -3.13 -8.88 -4.84
C ALA A 98 -4.14 -7.79 -4.50
N LEU A 99 -4.60 -7.03 -5.50
CA LEU A 99 -5.61 -6.00 -5.35
C LEU A 99 -6.94 -6.57 -4.87
N HIS A 100 -7.30 -7.77 -5.32
CA HIS A 100 -8.53 -8.43 -4.89
C HIS A 100 -8.45 -8.88 -3.43
N ILE A 101 -7.34 -9.49 -3.00
CA ILE A 101 -7.13 -9.82 -1.58
C ILE A 101 -7.05 -8.53 -0.75
N TYR A 102 -6.37 -7.48 -1.25
CA TYR A 102 -6.27 -6.18 -0.60
C TYR A 102 -7.63 -5.56 -0.32
N GLN A 103 -8.51 -5.50 -1.34
CA GLN A 103 -9.86 -4.94 -1.21
C GLN A 103 -10.68 -5.64 -0.11
N ASN A 104 -10.51 -6.95 0.03
CA ASN A 104 -11.19 -7.73 1.06
C ASN A 104 -10.63 -7.53 2.48
N ASN A 105 -9.41 -7.02 2.61
CA ASN A 105 -8.76 -6.74 3.90
C ASN A 105 -8.84 -5.26 4.30
N SER A 106 -8.90 -4.34 3.34
CA SER A 106 -9.00 -2.90 3.54
C SER A 106 -10.08 -2.30 2.63
N PRO A 107 -11.37 -2.66 2.87
CA PRO A 107 -12.46 -2.12 2.07
C PRO A 107 -12.50 -0.60 2.20
N GLU A 108 -12.89 0.07 1.13
CA GLU A 108 -12.98 1.52 1.03
C GLU A 108 -11.66 2.30 1.12
N CYS A 109 -10.49 1.66 1.25
CA CYS A 109 -9.23 2.40 1.27
C CYS A 109 -8.94 3.05 -0.09
N ILE A 110 -9.18 2.33 -1.19
CA ILE A 110 -9.05 2.86 -2.56
C ILE A 110 -10.27 3.72 -2.88
N LYS A 111 -10.03 5.00 -3.20
CA LYS A 111 -11.07 6.01 -3.51
C LYS A 111 -11.21 6.28 -5.00
N LYS A 112 -10.12 6.14 -5.75
CA LYS A 112 -10.04 6.32 -7.20
C LYS A 112 -8.95 5.42 -7.75
N VAL A 113 -9.11 4.95 -8.99
CA VAL A 113 -8.07 4.25 -9.73
C VAL A 113 -7.75 4.98 -11.03
N LEU A 114 -6.47 5.18 -11.30
CA LEU A 114 -5.92 5.68 -12.56
C LEU A 114 -5.04 4.58 -13.13
N ILE A 115 -5.19 4.29 -14.42
CA ILE A 115 -4.38 3.30 -15.13
C ILE A 115 -3.65 4.00 -16.25
N LEU A 116 -2.33 4.12 -16.12
CA LEU A 116 -1.45 4.67 -17.15
C LEU A 116 -1.09 3.55 -18.12
N SER A 117 -1.51 3.70 -19.38
CA SER A 117 -1.31 2.69 -20.43
C SER A 117 -1.11 3.35 -21.80
N ASP A 118 -0.18 2.82 -22.59
CA ASP A 118 0.11 3.29 -23.95
C ASP A 118 -0.92 2.77 -24.98
N ALA A 119 -1.77 1.80 -24.59
CA ALA A 119 -2.71 1.11 -25.47
C ALA A 119 -3.99 0.70 -24.70
N SER A 120 -4.62 -0.41 -25.10
CA SER A 120 -5.73 -1.00 -24.35
C SER A 120 -5.23 -1.66 -23.07
N SER A 121 -5.78 -1.25 -21.92
CA SER A 121 -5.45 -1.82 -20.61
C SER A 121 -5.93 -3.28 -20.46
N LEU A 122 -5.07 -4.15 -19.95
CA LEU A 122 -5.39 -5.51 -19.51
C LEU A 122 -6.08 -5.49 -18.14
N LEU A 123 -5.73 -4.50 -17.30
CA LEU A 123 -6.18 -4.40 -15.91
C LEU A 123 -7.56 -3.74 -15.76
N GLN A 124 -7.88 -2.73 -16.58
CA GLN A 124 -9.06 -1.87 -16.39
C GLN A 124 -10.39 -2.64 -16.22
N PRO A 125 -10.75 -3.62 -17.07
CA PRO A 125 -12.05 -4.28 -16.98
C PRO A 125 -12.26 -4.97 -15.63
N ILE A 126 -11.19 -5.51 -15.05
CA ILE A 126 -11.23 -6.26 -13.79
C ILE A 126 -11.16 -5.30 -12.60
N VAL A 127 -10.25 -4.33 -12.65
CA VAL A 127 -10.04 -3.33 -11.59
C VAL A 127 -11.29 -2.48 -11.36
N LYS A 128 -11.97 -2.05 -12.43
CA LYS A 128 -13.22 -1.28 -12.33
C LYS A 128 -14.30 -2.02 -11.55
N ASN A 129 -14.46 -3.31 -11.83
CA ASN A 129 -15.44 -4.16 -11.15
C ASN A 129 -15.04 -4.49 -9.71
N LEU A 130 -13.74 -4.53 -9.43
CA LEU A 130 -13.22 -4.90 -8.12
C LEU A 130 -13.51 -3.86 -7.04
N PHE A 131 -13.26 -2.59 -7.34
CA PHE A 131 -13.31 -1.52 -6.34
C PHE A 131 -14.66 -0.80 -6.28
N ASN A 132 -15.47 -0.90 -7.35
CA ASN A 132 -16.72 -0.13 -7.50
C ASN A 132 -16.50 1.39 -7.28
N VAL A 133 -15.37 1.91 -7.78
CA VAL A 133 -14.99 3.32 -7.77
C VAL A 133 -14.71 3.81 -9.18
N GLU A 134 -14.53 5.13 -9.34
CA GLU A 134 -14.06 5.75 -10.58
C GLU A 134 -12.72 5.14 -11.00
N CYS A 135 -12.65 4.70 -12.26
CA CYS A 135 -11.50 4.01 -12.83
C CYS A 135 -11.25 4.56 -14.24
N GLU A 136 -10.23 5.39 -14.37
CA GLU A 136 -9.90 6.11 -15.59
C GLU A 136 -8.63 5.55 -16.23
N ILE A 137 -8.62 5.43 -17.57
CA ILE A 137 -7.40 5.18 -18.33
C ILE A 137 -6.82 6.53 -18.73
N VAL A 138 -5.54 6.72 -18.43
CA VAL A 138 -4.76 7.89 -18.83
C VAL A 138 -3.68 7.43 -19.79
N SER A 139 -3.49 8.19 -20.87
CA SER A 139 -2.60 7.82 -21.99
C SER A 139 -1.46 8.80 -22.21
N SER A 140 -1.50 9.94 -21.51
CA SER A 140 -0.49 10.99 -21.59
C SER A 140 -0.25 11.63 -20.23
N ASP A 141 0.91 12.27 -20.09
CA ASP A 141 1.25 13.07 -18.91
C ASP A 141 0.23 14.22 -18.71
N SER A 142 -0.34 14.75 -19.80
CA SER A 142 -1.38 15.79 -19.77
C SER A 142 -2.70 15.27 -19.20
N ASP A 143 -3.11 14.03 -19.54
CA ASP A 143 -4.29 13.39 -18.95
C ASP A 143 -4.08 13.18 -17.45
N LEU A 144 -2.87 12.78 -17.05
CA LEU A 144 -2.53 12.53 -15.66
C LEU A 144 -2.53 13.82 -14.83
N GLU A 145 -2.15 14.95 -15.44
CA GLU A 145 -2.19 16.28 -14.82
C GLU A 145 -3.63 16.68 -14.45
N GLU A 146 -4.66 16.18 -15.13
CA GLU A 146 -6.06 16.45 -14.75
C GLU A 146 -6.39 15.94 -13.34
N PHE A 147 -5.71 14.89 -12.89
CA PHE A 147 -5.95 14.23 -11.61
C PHE A 147 -4.88 14.51 -10.55
N ILE A 148 -3.63 14.73 -10.95
CA ILE A 148 -2.47 14.87 -10.05
C ILE A 148 -1.63 16.06 -10.48
N ASP A 149 -1.28 16.97 -9.57
CA ASP A 149 -0.37 18.09 -9.86
C ASP A 149 1.04 17.57 -10.22
N SER A 150 1.72 18.19 -11.19
CA SER A 150 3.08 17.79 -11.62
C SER A 150 4.07 17.69 -10.44
N LYS A 151 3.93 18.55 -9.42
CA LYS A 151 4.77 18.56 -8.21
C LYS A 151 4.57 17.34 -7.31
N ASN A 152 3.42 16.69 -7.43
CA ASN A 152 3.05 15.49 -6.69
C ASN A 152 3.30 14.21 -7.49
N LEU A 153 3.62 14.33 -8.78
CA LEU A 153 3.85 13.21 -9.67
C LEU A 153 5.35 12.91 -9.79
N LEU A 154 5.71 11.62 -9.78
CA LEU A 154 7.11 11.20 -9.88
C LEU A 154 7.74 11.61 -11.22
N VAL A 155 9.02 11.97 -11.20
CA VAL A 155 9.77 12.33 -12.43
C VAL A 155 9.70 11.24 -13.51
N GLN A 156 9.76 9.96 -13.12
CA GLN A 156 9.65 8.82 -14.05
C GLN A 156 8.26 8.64 -14.68
N LEU A 157 7.26 9.35 -14.16
CA LEU A 157 5.88 9.41 -14.66
C LEU A 157 5.56 10.76 -15.33
N GLY A 158 6.57 11.60 -15.61
CA GLY A 158 6.38 12.90 -16.25
C GLY A 158 6.18 14.09 -15.29
N GLY A 159 6.34 13.89 -13.98
CA GLY A 159 6.22 14.96 -12.98
C GLY A 159 7.54 15.59 -12.53
N GLU A 160 7.49 16.28 -11.38
CA GLU A 160 8.62 17.00 -10.76
C GLU A 160 9.09 16.37 -9.43
N LEU A 161 8.31 15.44 -8.87
CA LEU A 161 8.60 14.85 -7.56
C LEU A 161 9.78 13.89 -7.65
N GLN A 162 10.88 14.26 -6.98
CA GLN A 162 12.00 13.35 -6.75
C GLN A 162 11.68 12.45 -5.57
N PHE A 163 11.77 11.15 -5.78
CA PHE A 163 11.47 10.14 -4.77
C PHE A 163 12.60 9.11 -4.71
N SER A 164 13.08 8.85 -3.49
CA SER A 164 14.04 7.79 -3.20
C SER A 164 13.38 6.76 -2.30
N GLN A 165 13.15 5.56 -2.83
CA GLN A 165 12.61 4.44 -2.06
C GLN A 165 13.51 4.08 -0.88
N ALA A 166 14.84 4.15 -1.05
CA ALA A 166 15.78 3.89 0.02
C ALA A 166 15.64 4.88 1.18
N GLU A 167 15.53 6.18 0.89
CA GLU A 167 15.31 7.21 1.92
C GLU A 167 13.94 7.03 2.58
N TRP A 168 12.90 6.72 1.81
CA TRP A 168 11.57 6.43 2.33
C TRP A 168 11.61 5.27 3.34
N ILE A 169 12.29 4.17 3.02
CA ILE A 169 12.44 3.02 3.91
C ILE A 169 13.19 3.41 5.19
N GLN A 170 14.30 4.15 5.08
CA GLN A 170 15.07 4.60 6.23
C GLN A 170 14.21 5.44 7.19
N ASN A 171 13.47 6.40 6.64
CA ASN A 171 12.54 7.22 7.41
C ASN A 171 11.46 6.35 8.06
N ARG A 172 10.95 5.38 7.32
CA ARG A 172 9.89 4.49 7.79
C ARG A 172 10.34 3.60 8.94
N LEU A 173 11.56 3.05 8.90
CA LEU A 173 12.14 2.26 9.99
C LEU A 173 12.26 3.06 11.29
N VAL A 174 12.61 4.34 11.21
CA VAL A 174 12.64 5.24 12.38
C VAL A 174 11.25 5.40 12.98
N VAL A 175 10.24 5.69 12.15
CA VAL A 175 8.86 5.84 12.61
C VAL A 175 8.32 4.54 13.21
N ASP A 176 8.58 3.40 12.58
CA ASP A 176 8.14 2.09 13.06
C ASP A 176 8.76 1.76 14.43
N SER A 177 10.05 2.06 14.61
CA SER A 177 10.74 1.88 15.90
C SER A 177 10.12 2.76 16.99
N PHE A 178 9.80 4.02 16.67
CA PHE A 178 9.14 4.93 17.59
C PHE A 178 7.73 4.46 17.97
N LEU A 179 6.93 4.00 17.01
CA LEU A 179 5.59 3.48 17.28
C LEU A 179 5.64 2.22 18.12
N HIS A 180 6.59 1.32 17.86
CA HIS A 180 6.79 0.13 18.67
C HIS A 180 7.16 0.50 20.12
N PHE A 181 8.01 1.51 20.31
CA PHE A 181 8.31 2.05 21.63
C PHE A 181 7.05 2.58 22.34
N CYS A 182 6.23 3.38 21.65
CA CYS A 182 4.98 3.91 22.18
C CYS A 182 4.00 2.79 22.60
N GLU A 183 3.86 1.75 21.79
CA GLU A 183 3.01 0.59 22.11
C GLU A 183 3.52 -0.16 23.35
N ASN A 184 4.83 -0.34 23.48
CA ASN A 184 5.42 -0.95 24.66
C ASN A 184 5.16 -0.11 25.93
N VAL A 185 5.33 1.21 25.84
CA VAL A 185 5.03 2.13 26.95
C VAL A 185 3.55 2.06 27.32
N ARG A 186 2.64 2.11 26.34
CA ARG A 186 1.20 1.97 26.53
C ARG A 186 0.84 0.64 27.22
N HIS A 187 1.42 -0.47 26.76
CA HIS A 187 1.21 -1.79 27.35
C HIS A 187 1.67 -1.85 28.81
N ASN A 188 2.86 -1.30 29.10
CA ASN A 188 3.38 -1.25 30.47
C ASN A 188 2.49 -0.40 31.38
N PHE A 189 2.06 0.79 30.94
CA PHE A 189 1.14 1.61 31.71
C PHE A 189 -0.20 0.91 31.96
N ALA A 190 -0.78 0.26 30.96
CA ALA A 190 -2.03 -0.49 31.14
C ALA A 190 -1.87 -1.62 32.16
N ARG A 191 -0.77 -2.37 32.09
CA ARG A 191 -0.45 -3.47 33.03
C ARG A 191 -0.27 -2.97 34.47
N HIS A 192 0.45 -1.87 34.65
CA HIS A 192 0.74 -1.32 35.98
C HIS A 192 -0.42 -0.50 36.56
N GLY A 193 -1.22 0.17 35.73
CA GLY A 193 -2.43 0.88 36.17
C GLY A 193 -3.48 -0.07 36.76
N LEU A 194 -3.67 -1.25 36.16
CA LEU A 194 -4.55 -2.30 36.68
C LEU A 194 -4.03 -2.92 37.99
N SER A 195 -2.71 -2.92 38.21
CA SER A 195 -2.09 -3.39 39.45
C SER A 195 -2.27 -2.44 40.63
N MET A 196 -2.52 -1.14 40.38
CA MET A 196 -2.76 -0.16 41.45
C MET A 196 -4.24 -0.11 41.87
N THR A 197 -5.17 -0.49 41.00
CA THR A 197 -6.60 -0.59 41.34
C THR A 197 -6.97 -1.87 42.10
N SER A 198 -6.08 -2.88 42.12
CA SER A 198 -6.30 -4.17 42.81
C SER A 198 -5.64 -4.26 44.18
N GLN A 199 -4.85 -3.26 44.59
CA GLN A 199 -4.41 -3.13 45.98
C GLN A 199 -5.48 -2.38 46.77
N SER A 200 -6.38 -3.12 47.42
CA SER A 200 -7.25 -2.57 48.48
C SER A 200 -6.41 -1.89 49.55
N LEU A 201 -6.85 -0.70 49.98
CA LEU A 201 -6.28 0.03 51.13
C LEU A 201 -6.14 -0.92 52.32
N PRO A 202 -5.00 -0.92 53.04
CA PRO A 202 -4.87 -1.73 54.25
C PRO A 202 -5.94 -1.28 55.24
N ASP A 203 -6.76 -2.23 55.70
CA ASP A 203 -7.74 -2.02 56.75
C ASP A 203 -7.00 -1.38 57.93
N SER A 204 -7.33 -0.11 58.18
CA SER A 204 -6.77 0.62 59.30
C SER A 204 -7.28 -0.06 60.56
N ALA A 205 -6.33 -0.60 61.33
CA ALA A 205 -6.58 -1.21 62.62
C ALA A 205 -7.34 -0.26 63.55
N THR A 206 -8.52 -0.69 63.98
CA THR A 206 -9.19 -0.25 65.21
C THR A 206 -9.74 -1.47 65.93
#